data_AF-A0A7C1Q5G4-F1
#
_entry.id   AF-A0A7C1Q5G4-F1
#
_cell.length_a   1.000
_cell.length_b   1.000
_cell.length_c   1.000
_cell.angle_alpha   90.00
_cell.angle_beta   90.00
_cell.angle_gamma   90.00
#
_symmetry.space_group_name_H-M   'P 1'
#
loop_
_entity.id
_entity.type
_entity.pdbx_description
1 polymer ?
#
loop_
_entity_poly.entity_id
_entity_poly.type
_entity_poly.pdbx_seq_one_letter_code
_entity_poly.pdbx_strand_id
1 'polypeptide(L)' 'MVKIVISLGGSIFSKDYGVDLDYIREFSEALLSLTSEHEFYIVAGGGRTARNYINAGRGLGAS' A
#
# COMPACT_ATOMS: atom_id res chain seq x y z
N MET A 1 -6.47 9.85 -22.46
CA MET A 1 -5.99 8.76 -21.61
C MET A 1 -4.71 9.19 -20.92
N VAL A 2 -4.77 9.37 -19.60
CA VAL A 2 -3.63 9.84 -18.78
C VAL A 2 -3.07 8.67 -17.99
N LYS A 3 -1.75 8.58 -17.89
CA LYS A 3 -1.06 7.57 -17.08
C LYS A 3 -0.79 8.15 -15.70
N ILE A 4 -1.31 7.49 -14.67
CA ILE A 4 -1.24 7.96 -13.29
C ILE A 4 -0.52 6.92 -12.46
N VAL A 5 0.57 7.34 -11.80
CA VAL A 5 1.31 6.50 -10.85
C VAL A 5 0.96 6.93 -9.44
N ILE A 6 0.45 6.00 -8.64
CA ILE A 6 0.08 6.23 -7.25
C ILE A 6 1.07 5.49 -6.35
N SER A 7 1.86 6.24 -5.59
CA SER A 7 2.68 5.69 -4.52
C SER A 7 1.84 5.57 -3.25
N LEU A 8 1.27 4.38 -3.02
CA LEU A 8 0.42 4.09 -1.88
C LEU A 8 1.27 3.73 -0.66
N GLY A 9 1.36 4.66 0.29
CA GLY A 9 2.08 4.45 1.54
C GLY A 9 1.51 3.27 2.33
N GLY A 10 2.34 2.26 2.62
CA GLY A 10 1.90 1.05 3.32
C GLY A 10 1.31 1.28 4.70
N SER A 11 1.67 2.38 5.39
CA SER A 11 1.06 2.74 6.68
C SER A 11 -0.42 3.11 6.58
N ILE A 12 -0.93 3.35 5.37
CA ILE A 12 -2.34 3.67 5.14
C ILE A 12 -3.20 2.41 5.25
N PHE A 13 -2.75 1.26 4.73
CA PHE A 13 -3.54 0.01 4.71
C PHE A 13 -2.94 -1.14 5.54
N SER A 14 -1.65 -1.12 5.89
CA SER A 14 -1.02 -2.09 6.80
C SER A 14 -0.81 -1.44 8.17
N LYS A 15 -1.72 -1.75 9.09
CA LYS A 15 -1.87 -1.20 10.44
C LYS A 15 -1.37 -2.18 11.50
N ASP A 16 -1.45 -1.77 12.76
CA ASP A 16 -1.04 -2.58 13.91
C ASP A 16 -1.95 -3.80 14.10
N TYR A 17 -3.23 -3.68 13.74
CA TYR A 17 -4.22 -4.76 13.78
C TYR A 17 -4.23 -5.64 12.51
N GLY A 18 -3.31 -5.42 11.57
CA GLY A 18 -3.26 -6.14 10.29
C GLY A 18 -3.61 -5.25 9.10
N VAL A 19 -4.12 -5.87 8.03
CA VAL A 19 -4.46 -5.18 6.79
C VAL A 19 -5.88 -4.61 6.87
N ASP A 20 -6.02 -3.34 6.51
CA ASP A 20 -7.29 -2.64 6.38
C ASP A 20 -7.96 -3.00 5.05
N LEU A 21 -8.83 -4.02 5.08
CA LEU A 21 -9.49 -4.54 3.90
C LEU A 21 -10.55 -3.59 3.34
N ASP A 22 -11.18 -2.78 4.21
CA ASP A 22 -12.21 -1.84 3.80
C ASP A 22 -11.58 -0.68 3.03
N TYR A 23 -10.44 -0.14 3.52
CA TYR A 23 -9.67 0.84 2.76
C TYR A 23 -9.24 0.31 1.39
N ILE A 24 -8.73 -0.92 1.31
CA ILE A 24 -8.29 -1.51 0.03
C ILE A 24 -9.48 -1.63 -0.94
N ARG A 25 -10.64 -2.06 -0.45
CA ARG A 25 -11.85 -2.20 -1.26
C ARG A 25 -12.29 -0.85 -1.81
N GLU A 26 -12.52 0.12 -0.93
CA GLU A 26 -12.98 1.47 -1.31
C GLU A 26 -12.01 2.16 -2.27
N PHE A 27 -10.71 2.05 -1.99
CA PHE A 27 -9.66 2.60 -2.87
C PHE A 27 -9.69 1.93 -4.25
N SER A 28 -9.83 0.61 -4.31
CA SER A 28 -9.89 -0.10 -5.59
C SER A 28 -11.15 0.24 -6.40
N GLU A 29 -12.31 0.34 -5.75
CA GLU A 29 -13.58 0.72 -6.39
C GLU A 29 -13.52 2.13 -6.98
N ALA A 30 -12.95 3.07 -6.22
CA ALA A 30 -12.74 4.44 -6.69
C ALA A 30 -11.87 4.49 -7.94
N LEU A 31 -10.75 3.75 -7.98
CA LEU A 31 -9.88 3.71 -9.16
C LEU A 31 -10.52 3.01 -10.34
N LEU A 32 -11.19 1.87 -10.11
CA LEU A 32 -11.87 1.11 -11.17
C LEU A 32 -12.91 1.97 -11.90
N SER A 33 -13.62 2.85 -11.18
CA SER A 33 -14.59 3.77 -11.78
C SER A 33 -13.98 4.77 -12.78
N LEU A 34 -12.66 4.96 -12.76
CA LEU A 34 -11.92 5.92 -13.57
C LEU A 34 -11.06 5.25 -14.67
N THR A 35 -11.06 3.92 -14.75
CA THR A 35 -10.18 3.17 -15.67
C THR A 35 -10.54 3.32 -17.15
N SER A 36 -11.76 3.77 -17.47
CA SER A 36 -12.15 4.09 -18.85
C SER A 36 -11.44 5.33 -19.39
N GLU A 37 -10.98 6.23 -18.50
CA GLU A 37 -10.37 7.52 -18.86
C GLU A 37 -8.87 7.58 -18.57
N HIS A 38 -8.42 6.77 -17.61
CA HIS A 38 -7.07 6.81 -17.06
C HIS A 38 -6.48 5.41 -16.93
N GLU A 39 -5.16 5.32 -17.06
CA GLU A 39 -4.39 4.10 -16.82
C GLU A 39 -3.63 4.26 -15.49
N PHE A 40 -3.91 3.38 -14.53
CA PHE A 40 -3.35 3.47 -13.18
C PHE A 40 -2.24 2.45 -12.95
N TYR A 41 -1.17 2.90 -12.29
CA TYR A 41 -0.08 2.08 -11.78
C TYR A 41 0.06 2.33 -10.28
N ILE A 42 0.03 1.29 -9.46
CA ILE A 42 0.05 1.43 -8.00
C ILE A 42 1.32 0.81 -7.44
N VAL A 43 2.08 1.57 -6.66
CA VAL A 43 3.24 1.09 -5.90
C VAL A 43 2.84 1.03 -4.42
N ALA A 44 2.70 -0.18 -3.88
CA ALA A 44 2.30 -0.39 -2.49
C ALA A 44 3.51 -0.48 -1.56
N GLY A 45 3.58 0.37 -0.55
CA GLY A 45 4.59 0.29 0.51
C GLY A 45 4.31 -0.86 1.49
N GLY A 46 5.34 -1.32 2.21
CA GLY A 46 5.23 -2.48 3.12
C GLY A 46 4.64 -2.18 4.52
N GLY A 47 4.43 -0.91 4.86
CA GLY A 47 3.63 -0.51 6.03
C GLY A 47 4.13 -1.03 7.37
N ARG A 48 3.20 -1.39 8.26
CA ARG A 48 3.54 -1.93 9.59
C ARG A 48 4.26 -3.27 9.48
N THR A 49 3.78 -4.14 8.59
CA THR A 49 4.37 -5.48 8.39
C THR A 49 5.86 -5.37 8.07
N ALA A 50 6.24 -4.55 7.07
CA ALA A 50 7.65 -4.37 6.74
C ALA A 50 8.46 -3.79 7.90
N ARG A 51 7.92 -2.78 8.61
CA ARG A 51 8.61 -2.21 9.79
C ARG A 51 8.84 -3.24 10.88
N ASN A 52 7.91 -4.16 11.11
CA ASN A 52 8.07 -5.23 12.10
C ASN A 52 9.24 -6.14 11.72
N TYR A 53 9.33 -6.56 10.46
CA TYR A 53 10.44 -7.39 9.97
C TYR A 53 11.78 -6.65 9.95
N ILE A 54 11.79 -5.39 9.52
CA ILE A 54 12.99 -4.55 9.55
C ILE A 54 13.51 -4.42 10.99
N ASN A 55 12.62 -4.15 11.94
CA ASN A 55 13.00 -4.01 13.35
C ASN A 55 13.48 -5.34 13.94
N ALA A 56 12.84 -6.47 13.59
CA ALA A 56 13.32 -7.79 13.98
C ALA A 56 14.73 -8.07 13.44
N GLY A 57 14.97 -7.78 12.16
CA GLY A 57 16.30 -7.92 11.56
C GLY A 57 17.35 -7.06 12.24
N ARG A 58 17.04 -5.79 12.52
CA ARG A 58 17.91 -4.89 13.29
C ARG A 58 18.17 -5.40 14.71
N GLY A 59 17.17 -6.00 15.35
CA GLY A 59 17.31 -6.66 16.65
C GLY A 59 18.26 -7.86 16.63
N LEU A 60 18.46 -8.47 15.46
CA LEU A 60 19.43 -9.56 15.22
C LEU A 60 20.80 -9.06 14.71
N GLY A 61 21.00 -7.73 14.63
CA GLY A 61 22.25 -7.14 14.15
C GLY A 61 22.35 -6.92 12.64
N ALA A 62 21.25 -7.04 11.89
CA ALA A 62 21.24 -6.67 10.47
C ALA A 62 21.26 -5.14 10.28
N SER A 63 22.04 -4.67 9.30
CA SER A 63 22.21 -3.25 8.93
C SER A 63 21.51 -2.91 7.63
#